data_AF-A0A920PN95-F1
#
_entry.id   AF-A0A920PN95-F1
#
_cell.length_a   1.000
_cell.length_b   1.000
_cell.length_c   1.000
_cell.angle_alpha   90.00
_cell.angle_beta   90.00
_cell.angle_gamma   90.00
#
_symmetry.space_group_name_H-M   'P 1'
#
loop_
_entity.id
_entity.type
_entity.pdbx_description
1 polymer ?
#
loop_
_entity_poly.entity_id
_entity_poly.type
_entity_poly.pdbx_seq_one_letter_code
_entity_poly.pdbx_strand_id
1 'polypeptide(L)'
;MSDDIQEALDKIFALDSALYQERGFQRRIGYGERPALLNIDLANAWTRPGNVFYCDNMDVIIPSTQALLRAARGAGIPIVYTTTAYDVTSGDTSDMGLWHKKIPAELLRALEPKPVPLTTALRLWTMSL
;
A
#
# COMPACT_ATOMS: atom_id res chain seq x y z
N MET A 1 19.06 -4.77 6.07
CA MET A 1 19.88 -5.01 4.86
C MET A 1 21.33 -4.88 5.27
N SER A 2 22.24 -5.72 4.80
CA SER A 2 23.67 -5.53 5.12
C SER A 2 24.21 -4.33 4.37
N ASP A 3 25.22 -3.69 4.94
CA ASP A 3 25.88 -2.52 4.36
C ASP A 3 26.45 -2.85 2.97
N ASP A 4 27.03 -4.04 2.79
CA ASP A 4 27.53 -4.52 1.49
C ASP A 4 26.45 -4.57 0.40
N ILE A 5 25.20 -4.95 0.75
CA ILE A 5 24.09 -5.00 -0.22
C ILE A 5 23.66 -3.58 -0.57
N GLN A 6 23.57 -2.68 0.42
CA GLN A 6 23.23 -1.28 0.16
C GLN A 6 24.27 -0.61 -0.73
N GLU A 7 25.56 -0.81 -0.45
CA GLU A 7 26.65 -0.26 -1.27
C GLU A 7 26.61 -0.79 -2.71
N ALA A 8 26.34 -2.10 -2.88
CA ALA A 8 26.17 -2.69 -4.20
C ALA A 8 24.99 -2.10 -4.97
N LEU A 9 23.84 -1.90 -4.30
CA LEU A 9 22.65 -1.27 -4.90
C LEU A 9 22.91 0.18 -5.28
N ASP A 10 23.56 0.95 -4.41
CA ASP A 10 23.88 2.37 -4.68
C ASP A 10 24.79 2.50 -5.90
N LYS A 11 25.78 1.62 -6.04
CA LYS A 11 26.66 1.56 -7.22
C LYS A 11 25.88 1.24 -8.50
N ILE A 12 25.00 0.24 -8.46
CA ILE A 12 24.18 -0.14 -9.61
C ILE A 12 23.22 0.99 -9.98
N PHE A 13 22.53 1.58 -9.01
CA PHE A 13 21.59 2.68 -9.26
C PHE A 13 22.28 3.92 -9.81
N ALA A 14 23.50 4.24 -9.38
CA ALA A 14 24.27 5.35 -9.94
C ALA A 14 24.63 5.12 -11.41
N LEU A 15 25.11 3.91 -11.75
CA LEU A 15 25.45 3.54 -13.14
C LEU A 15 24.21 3.55 -14.04
N ASP A 16 23.12 2.92 -13.59
CA ASP A 16 21.87 2.86 -14.34
C ASP A 16 21.25 4.25 -14.52
N SER A 17 21.28 5.09 -13.48
CA SER A 17 20.77 6.48 -13.57
C SER A 17 21.52 7.29 -14.63
N ALA A 18 22.86 7.18 -14.68
CA ALA A 18 23.65 7.85 -15.71
C ALA A 18 23.28 7.38 -17.12
N LEU A 19 23.12 6.06 -17.31
CA LEU A 19 22.71 5.47 -18.58
C LEU A 19 21.30 5.90 -18.99
N TYR A 20 20.35 5.92 -18.06
CA TYR A 20 18.99 6.39 -18.30
C TYR A 20 18.98 7.86 -18.72
N GLN A 21 19.74 8.71 -18.02
CA GLN A 21 19.82 10.15 -18.31
C GLN A 21 20.48 10.42 -19.67
N GLU A 22 21.56 9.72 -20.01
CA GLU A 22 22.21 9.80 -21.33
C GLU A 22 21.22 9.49 -22.46
N ARG A 23 20.31 8.53 -22.22
CA ARG A 23 19.26 8.12 -23.18
C ARG A 23 17.99 8.98 -23.13
N GLY A 24 17.95 10.03 -22.29
CA GLY A 24 16.79 10.92 -22.16
C GLY A 24 15.63 10.36 -21.30
N PHE A 25 15.87 9.28 -20.55
CA PHE A 25 14.97 8.78 -19.50
C PHE A 25 15.18 9.56 -18.19
N GLN A 26 14.48 9.18 -17.12
CA GLN A 26 14.53 9.83 -15.79
C GLN A 26 14.19 11.34 -15.82
N ARG A 27 13.36 11.78 -16.77
CA ARG A 27 12.83 13.15 -16.82
C ARG A 27 11.76 13.36 -15.74
N ARG A 28 11.46 14.63 -15.45
CA ARG A 28 10.40 15.00 -14.50
C ARG A 28 9.04 14.95 -15.18
N ILE A 29 8.11 14.19 -14.59
CA ILE A 29 6.70 14.19 -14.99
C ILE A 29 5.96 15.46 -14.52
N GLY A 30 6.36 16.02 -13.36
CA GLY A 30 5.71 17.18 -12.75
C GLY A 30 4.47 16.82 -11.94
N TYR A 31 3.90 17.82 -11.26
CA TYR A 31 2.61 17.70 -10.57
C TYR A 31 1.51 18.30 -11.43
N GLY A 32 0.33 17.67 -11.44
CA GLY A 32 -0.88 18.27 -12.01
C GLY A 32 -1.60 19.18 -11.02
N GLU A 33 -2.66 19.84 -11.49
CA GLU A 33 -3.43 20.81 -10.68
C GLU A 33 -4.56 20.18 -9.85
N ARG A 34 -4.92 18.92 -10.13
CA ARG A 34 -6.04 18.21 -9.49
C ARG A 34 -5.60 16.84 -8.97
N PRO A 35 -4.83 16.80 -7.88
CA PRO A 35 -4.31 15.55 -7.35
C PRO A 35 -5.39 14.75 -6.60
N ALA A 36 -5.10 13.47 -6.36
CA ALA A 36 -5.81 12.61 -5.43
C ALA A 36 -4.78 11.82 -4.62
N LEU A 37 -5.14 11.42 -3.39
CA LEU A 37 -4.32 10.55 -2.55
C LEU A 37 -4.90 9.13 -2.58
N LEU A 38 -4.11 8.17 -3.07
CA LEU A 38 -4.46 6.75 -3.09
C LEU A 38 -3.57 6.00 -2.09
N ASN A 39 -4.17 5.48 -1.03
CA ASN A 39 -3.51 4.60 -0.07
C ASN A 39 -3.73 3.14 -0.47
N ILE A 40 -2.65 2.47 -0.87
CA ILE A 40 -2.71 1.08 -1.36
C ILE A 40 -2.44 0.13 -0.18
N ASP A 41 -3.44 -0.67 0.16
CA ASP A 41 -3.37 -1.83 1.07
C ASP A 41 -2.71 -1.56 2.44
N LEU A 42 -2.81 -0.33 2.94
CA LEU A 42 -2.45 0.00 4.34
C LEU A 42 -3.54 -0.42 5.33
N ALA A 43 -4.04 -1.65 5.19
CA ALA A 43 -5.02 -2.27 6.07
C ALA A 43 -4.34 -3.14 7.14
N ASN A 44 -5.13 -3.66 8.09
CA ASN A 44 -4.60 -4.41 9.23
C ASN A 44 -3.74 -5.63 8.83
N ALA A 45 -4.03 -6.29 7.70
CA ALA A 45 -3.24 -7.44 7.27
C ALA A 45 -1.78 -7.08 6.97
N TRP A 46 -1.51 -5.88 6.45
CA TRP A 46 -0.15 -5.41 6.16
C TRP A 46 0.46 -4.60 7.30
N THR A 47 -0.37 -3.94 8.12
CA THR A 47 0.10 -2.95 9.10
C THR A 47 0.22 -3.49 10.53
N ARG A 48 -0.36 -4.65 10.86
CA ARG A 48 -0.33 -5.21 12.21
C ARG A 48 0.62 -6.41 12.33
N PRO A 49 1.55 -6.41 13.30
CA PRO A 49 2.40 -7.56 13.57
C PRO A 49 1.58 -8.83 13.83
N GLY A 50 2.10 -9.98 13.42
CA GLY A 50 1.47 -11.29 13.61
C GLY A 50 0.56 -11.74 12.45
N ASN A 51 0.32 -10.89 11.46
CA ASN A 51 -0.23 -11.34 10.17
C ASN A 51 0.91 -11.79 9.24
N VAL A 52 0.65 -12.80 8.41
CA VAL A 52 1.62 -13.29 7.41
C VAL A 52 1.92 -12.27 6.29
N PHE A 53 1.04 -11.30 6.08
CA PHE A 53 1.23 -10.19 5.14
C PHE A 53 1.87 -8.95 5.77
N TYR A 54 2.20 -9.01 7.07
CA TYR A 54 2.77 -7.87 7.79
C TYR A 54 4.03 -7.36 7.09
N CYS A 55 4.08 -6.05 6.87
CA CYS A 55 5.22 -5.36 6.30
C CYS A 55 5.95 -4.60 7.42
N ASP A 56 7.28 -4.59 7.35
CA ASP A 56 8.12 -3.88 8.32
C ASP A 56 8.00 -2.35 8.18
N ASN A 57 8.61 -1.63 9.13
CA ASN A 57 8.75 -0.16 9.14
C ASN A 57 7.41 0.61 9.24
N MET A 58 6.37 0.00 9.82
CA MET A 58 5.08 0.66 10.02
C MET A 58 5.15 1.87 10.95
N ASP A 59 6.12 1.90 11.87
CA ASP A 59 6.44 3.05 12.72
C ASP A 59 6.92 4.28 11.94
N VAL A 60 7.42 4.10 10.71
CA VAL A 60 7.80 5.19 9.79
C VAL A 60 6.70 5.48 8.77
N ILE A 61 6.11 4.43 8.20
CA ILE A 61 5.09 4.54 7.14
C ILE A 61 3.81 5.18 7.68
N ILE A 62 3.33 4.75 8.85
CA ILE A 62 2.07 5.24 9.43
C ILE A 62 2.12 6.76 9.69
N PRO A 63 3.13 7.31 10.41
CA PRO A 63 3.20 8.76 10.64
C PRO A 63 3.36 9.59 9.36
N SER A 64 4.09 9.06 8.37
CA SER A 64 4.29 9.73 7.07
C SER A 64 2.97 9.81 6.29
N THR A 65 2.23 8.71 6.23
CA THR A 65 0.90 8.66 5.61
C THR A 65 -0.10 9.54 6.35
N GLN A 66 -0.07 9.58 7.69
CA GLN A 66 -0.86 10.52 8.49
C GLN A 66 -0.59 11.98 8.12
N ALA A 67 0.67 12.35 7.86
CA ALA A 67 1.02 13.70 7.42
C ALA A 67 0.43 14.04 6.04
N LEU A 68 0.52 13.10 5.09
CA LEU A 68 -0.13 13.23 3.77
C LEU A 68 -1.65 13.35 3.91
N LEU A 69 -2.28 12.56 4.77
CA LEU A 69 -3.71 12.59 5.01
C LEU A 69 -4.18 13.92 5.61
N ARG A 70 -3.41 14.49 6.56
CA ARG A 70 -3.71 15.82 7.10
C ARG A 70 -3.68 16.88 6.00
N ALA A 71 -2.63 16.88 5.16
CA ALA A 71 -2.51 17.82 4.05
C ALA A 71 -3.63 17.64 3.01
N ALA A 72 -3.92 16.40 2.62
CA ALA A 72 -4.96 16.07 1.65
C ALA A 72 -6.36 16.50 2.12
N ARG A 73 -6.69 16.22 3.39
CA ARG A 73 -7.95 16.66 4.00
C ARG A 73 -8.04 18.19 4.07
N GLY A 74 -6.95 18.87 4.44
CA GLY A 74 -6.88 20.33 4.46
C GLY A 74 -7.06 20.96 3.07
N ALA A 75 -6.56 20.29 2.03
CA ALA A 75 -6.71 20.72 0.64
C ALA A 75 -8.04 20.29 -0.02
N GLY A 76 -8.85 19.46 0.66
CA GLY A 76 -10.13 18.97 0.13
C GLY A 76 -9.98 18.05 -1.11
N ILE A 77 -8.83 17.41 -1.30
CA ILE A 77 -8.60 16.53 -2.46
C ILE A 77 -9.22 15.14 -2.23
N PRO A 78 -9.54 14.38 -3.29
CA PRO A 78 -10.03 13.01 -3.14
C PRO A 78 -9.01 12.13 -2.41
N ILE A 79 -9.51 11.33 -1.45
CA ILE A 79 -8.72 10.34 -0.71
C ILE A 79 -9.39 8.98 -0.91
N VAL A 80 -8.64 8.03 -1.47
CA VAL A 80 -9.10 6.67 -1.77
C VAL A 80 -8.21 5.68 -1.02
N TYR A 81 -8.83 4.66 -0.44
CA TYR A 81 -8.14 3.55 0.20
C TYR A 81 -8.49 2.26 -0.54
N THR A 82 -7.52 1.39 -0.72
CA THR A 82 -7.74 0.02 -1.18
C THR A 82 -7.49 -0.97 -0.06
N THR A 83 -8.14 -2.12 -0.16
CA THR A 83 -7.72 -3.32 0.56
C THR A 83 -7.89 -4.51 -0.36
N THR A 84 -7.05 -5.51 -0.19
CA THR A 84 -7.30 -6.82 -0.77
C THR A 84 -8.12 -7.66 0.21
N ALA A 85 -9.34 -8.03 -0.19
CA ALA A 85 -10.26 -8.88 0.56
C ALA A 85 -11.13 -9.70 -0.40
N TYR A 86 -11.53 -10.89 0.04
CA TYR A 86 -12.22 -11.88 -0.79
C TYR A 86 -13.45 -12.47 -0.08
N ASP A 87 -14.56 -12.57 -0.78
CA ASP A 87 -15.80 -13.15 -0.28
C ASP A 87 -15.71 -14.67 -0.17
N VAL A 88 -15.03 -15.32 -1.12
CA VAL A 88 -14.92 -16.78 -1.20
C VAL A 88 -13.47 -17.22 -1.02
N THR A 89 -13.11 -17.46 0.24
CA THR A 89 -11.76 -17.83 0.66
C THR A 89 -11.47 -19.34 0.69
N SER A 90 -12.44 -20.17 0.31
CA SER A 90 -12.31 -21.64 0.30
C SER A 90 -13.09 -22.28 -0.83
N GLY A 91 -12.68 -23.50 -1.22
CA GLY A 91 -13.30 -24.27 -2.30
C GLY A 91 -12.78 -23.94 -3.71
N ASP A 92 -13.28 -24.67 -4.71
CA ASP A 92 -12.78 -24.60 -6.09
C ASP A 92 -13.22 -23.33 -6.85
N THR A 93 -14.26 -22.66 -6.38
CA THR A 93 -14.80 -21.41 -6.95
C THR A 93 -14.47 -20.22 -6.05
N SER A 94 -13.25 -19.70 -6.13
CA SER A 94 -12.86 -18.47 -5.43
C SER A 94 -13.02 -17.22 -6.31
N ASP A 95 -13.32 -16.09 -5.69
CA ASP A 95 -13.25 -14.75 -6.29
C ASP A 95 -11.80 -14.23 -6.40
N MET A 96 -10.82 -15.08 -6.07
CA MET A 96 -9.38 -14.82 -6.09
C MET A 96 -8.71 -15.18 -7.42
N GLY A 97 -9.40 -15.85 -8.34
CA GLY A 97 -8.79 -16.42 -9.54
C GLY A 97 -7.64 -17.38 -9.18
N LEU A 98 -6.49 -17.26 -9.85
CA LEU A 98 -5.30 -18.09 -9.54
C LEU A 98 -4.47 -17.58 -8.35
N TRP A 99 -4.80 -16.44 -7.77
CA TRP A 99 -3.95 -15.79 -6.75
C TRP A 99 -3.88 -16.57 -5.44
N HIS A 100 -4.94 -17.28 -5.07
CA HIS A 100 -4.97 -18.18 -3.90
C HIS A 100 -3.91 -19.28 -3.95
N LYS A 101 -3.35 -19.59 -5.13
CA LYS A 101 -2.25 -20.57 -5.28
C LYS A 101 -0.89 -19.99 -4.89
N LYS A 102 -0.76 -18.67 -4.75
CA LYS A 102 0.51 -17.96 -4.52
C LYS A 102 0.64 -17.36 -3.13
N ILE A 103 -0.48 -17.10 -2.46
CA ILE A 103 -0.53 -16.42 -1.16
C ILE A 103 -1.54 -17.10 -0.24
N PRO A 104 -1.41 -16.93 1.09
CA PRO A 104 -2.39 -17.41 2.07
C PRO A 104 -3.65 -16.54 2.05
N ALA A 105 -4.35 -16.55 0.92
CA ALA A 105 -5.49 -15.70 0.62
C ALA A 105 -6.69 -16.01 1.53
N GLU A 106 -6.73 -17.20 2.12
CA GLU A 106 -7.73 -17.62 3.10
C GLU A 106 -7.79 -16.72 4.35
N LEU A 107 -6.70 -15.99 4.63
CA LEU A 107 -6.60 -15.02 5.71
C LEU A 107 -7.11 -13.62 5.34
N LEU A 108 -7.47 -13.40 4.08
CA LEU A 108 -7.97 -12.12 3.54
C LEU A 108 -9.48 -12.18 3.30
N ARG A 109 -10.23 -12.83 4.20
CA ARG A 109 -11.68 -12.90 4.10
C ARG A 109 -12.30 -11.51 4.23
N ALA A 110 -13.16 -11.15 3.28
CA ALA A 110 -14.00 -9.97 3.38
C ALA A 110 -14.83 -10.06 4.66
N LEU A 111 -14.83 -8.98 5.44
CA LEU A 111 -15.72 -8.88 6.59
C LEU A 111 -17.16 -8.89 6.09
N GLU A 112 -18.06 -9.57 6.81
CA GLU A 112 -19.50 -9.45 6.52
C GLU A 112 -19.88 -7.96 6.46
N PRO A 113 -20.77 -7.55 5.54
CA PRO A 113 -21.24 -6.18 5.46
C PRO A 113 -22.03 -5.86 6.73
N LYS A 114 -21.33 -5.41 7.77
CA LYS A 114 -21.97 -4.72 8.89
C LYS A 114 -22.39 -3.35 8.37
N PRO A 115 -23.64 -2.92 8.55
CA PRO A 115 -23.99 -1.53 8.37
C PRO A 115 -23.28 -0.73 9.48
N VAL A 116 -22.02 -0.38 9.22
CA VAL A 116 -21.25 0.54 10.03
C VAL A 116 -21.30 1.90 9.37
N PRO A 117 -21.51 2.99 10.13
CA PRO A 117 -21.37 4.35 9.61
C PRO A 117 -20.03 4.48 8.87
N LEU A 118 -19.98 5.26 7.78
CA LEU A 118 -18.75 5.51 7.01
C LEU A 118 -17.54 5.89 7.88
N THR A 119 -17.79 6.59 8.99
CA THR A 119 -16.81 6.97 10.01
C THR A 119 -16.25 5.77 10.81
N THR A 120 -17.04 4.72 10.98
CA THR A 120 -16.67 3.47 11.66
C THR A 120 -16.04 2.46 10.69
N ALA A 121 -16.46 2.43 9.42
CA ALA A 121 -15.83 1.62 8.38
C ALA A 121 -14.36 2.01 8.17
N LEU A 122 -14.08 3.34 8.13
CA LEU A 122 -12.70 3.85 8.13
C LEU A 122 -11.92 3.38 9.37
N ARG A 123 -12.55 3.40 10.55
CA ARG A 123 -11.90 2.92 11.78
C ARG A 123 -11.61 1.41 11.75
N LEU A 124 -12.50 0.57 11.24
CA LEU A 124 -12.24 -0.88 11.18
C LEU A 124 -11.15 -1.25 10.15
N TRP A 125 -10.99 -0.44 9.10
CA TRP A 125 -10.06 -0.72 8.00
C TRP A 125 -8.70 -0.03 8.13
N THR A 126 -8.65 1.13 8.79
CA THR A 126 -7.46 1.99 8.86
C THR A 126 -7.15 2.48 10.28
N MET A 127 -7.58 1.80 11.35
CA MET A 127 -7.26 2.21 12.73
C MET A 127 -5.77 2.08 13.07
N SER A 128 -4.93 2.90 12.44
CA SER A 128 -4.12 3.97 13.06
C SER A 128 -3.50 4.91 12.00
N LEU A 129 -4.19 5.26 10.89
CA LEU A 129 -3.77 6.27 9.89
C LEU A 129 -4.59 7.56 9.93
#